data_AF-A0A919IHH5-F1
#
_entry.id   AF-A0A919IHH5-F1
#
_cell.length_a   1.000
_cell.length_b   1.000
_cell.length_c   1.000
_cell.angle_alpha   90.00
_cell.angle_beta   90.00
_cell.angle_gamma   90.00
#
_symmetry.space_group_name_H-M   'P 1'
#
loop_
_entity.id
_entity.type
_entity.pdbx_description
1 polymer ?
#
loop_
_entity_poly.entity_id
_entity_poly.type
_entity_poly.pdbx_seq_one_letter_code
_entity_poly.pdbx_strand_id
1 'polypeptide(L)'
;MDPAELRRGVDERITATLRACQVPADAVVPFPPHPGVIGPEPGPPGVERLRAGMRIDRLPPGTDLFGAAAELWRRGGCQVTETHTATGPALTGVDPQGYLLHLTAGPPAVLVVASPPLPHRNRGLGPGIAAGVILGPLGTCLSFTGNLDTSGGGSPLAVWLWLPFLLLIGGLLLIRPATRRFGAGLLIGGAVTGIVLSGICSSMMIA
;
A
#
# COMPACT_ATOMS: atom_id res chain seq x y z
N MET A 1 9.36 -9.98 10.41
CA MET A 1 10.53 -9.16 10.04
C MET A 1 10.23 -7.73 10.47
N ASP A 2 11.13 -7.12 11.24
CA ASP A 2 10.94 -5.78 11.80
C ASP A 2 11.08 -4.72 10.69
N PRO A 3 10.11 -3.81 10.51
CA PRO A 3 10.23 -2.70 9.56
C PRO A 3 11.48 -1.84 9.75
N ALA A 4 11.96 -1.69 11.00
CA ALA A 4 13.17 -0.91 11.28
C ALA A 4 14.43 -1.58 10.71
N GLU A 5 14.53 -2.90 10.86
CA GLU A 5 15.62 -3.72 10.33
C GLU A 5 15.63 -3.69 8.79
N LEU A 6 14.46 -3.81 8.17
CA LEU A 6 14.33 -3.71 6.71
C LEU A 6 14.72 -2.33 6.21
N ARG A 7 14.33 -1.27 6.92
CA ARG A 7 14.72 0.09 6.56
C ARG A 7 16.24 0.28 6.63
N ARG A 8 16.85 -0.21 7.70
CA ARG A 8 18.31 -0.21 7.85
C ARG A 8 18.99 -0.97 6.70
N GLY A 9 18.48 -2.14 6.33
CA GLY A 9 19.01 -2.90 5.20
C GLY A 9 18.89 -2.18 3.85
N VAL A 10 17.80 -1.42 3.63
CA VAL A 10 17.65 -0.55 2.46
C VAL A 10 18.71 0.56 2.46
N ASP A 11 18.86 1.26 3.59
CA ASP A 11 19.78 2.40 3.72
C ASP A 11 21.25 1.97 3.61
N GLU A 12 21.61 0.79 4.13
CA GLU A 12 22.95 0.21 4.01
C GLU A 12 23.31 -0.09 2.55
N ARG A 13 22.39 -0.66 1.76
CA ARG A 13 22.60 -0.98 0.34
C ARG A 13 22.73 0.27 -0.53
N ILE A 14 21.92 1.29 -0.25
CA ILE A 14 22.05 2.61 -0.89
C ILE A 14 23.43 3.19 -0.59
N THR A 15 23.80 3.24 0.69
CA THR A 15 25.08 3.79 1.15
C THR A 15 26.27 3.05 0.55
N ALA A 16 26.22 1.71 0.52
CA ALA A 16 27.26 0.87 -0.07
C ALA A 16 27.41 1.13 -1.58
N THR A 17 26.29 1.24 -2.30
CA THR A 17 26.30 1.53 -3.75
C THR A 17 26.86 2.91 -4.03
N LEU A 18 26.39 3.95 -3.34
CA LEU A 18 26.89 5.31 -3.51
C LEU A 18 28.39 5.43 -3.19
N ARG A 19 28.85 4.76 -2.12
CA ARG A 19 30.27 4.74 -1.75
C ARG A 19 31.13 4.03 -2.79
N ALA A 20 30.68 2.89 -3.31
CA ALA A 20 31.42 2.14 -4.34
C ALA A 20 31.53 2.93 -5.64
N CYS A 21 30.48 3.66 -6.00
CA CYS A 21 30.45 4.56 -7.13
C CYS A 21 31.12 5.92 -6.85
N GLN A 22 31.75 6.10 -5.68
CA GLN A 22 32.43 7.34 -5.26
C GLN A 22 31.56 8.59 -5.37
N VAL A 23 30.24 8.45 -5.19
CA VAL A 23 29.30 9.56 -5.27
C VAL A 23 29.38 10.38 -3.97
N PRO A 24 29.70 11.68 -4.05
CA PRO A 24 29.74 12.56 -2.87
C PRO A 24 28.37 12.67 -2.19
N ALA A 25 28.36 12.82 -0.87
CA ALA A 25 27.11 12.96 -0.11
C ALA A 25 26.33 14.24 -0.47
N ASP A 26 27.01 15.31 -0.88
CA ASP A 26 26.40 16.57 -1.34
C ASP A 26 25.90 16.51 -2.81
N ALA A 27 26.14 15.39 -3.49
CA ALA A 27 25.69 15.15 -4.85
C ALA A 27 24.41 14.33 -4.92
N VAL A 28 23.89 13.87 -3.77
CA VAL A 28 22.69 13.05 -3.68
C VAL A 28 21.58 13.75 -2.91
N VAL A 29 20.35 13.58 -3.39
CA VAL A 29 19.15 14.10 -2.75
C VAL A 29 18.16 12.96 -2.54
N PRO A 30 17.56 12.81 -1.35
CA PRO A 30 16.50 11.83 -1.13
C PRO A 30 15.37 12.00 -2.14
N PHE A 31 14.97 10.90 -2.77
CA PHE A 31 13.90 10.87 -3.75
C PHE A 31 12.79 9.93 -3.28
N PRO A 32 11.53 10.38 -3.19
CA PRO A 32 10.42 9.50 -2.81
C PRO A 32 10.06 8.58 -3.99
N PRO A 33 10.42 7.29 -3.95
CA PRO A 33 10.20 6.39 -5.08
C PRO A 33 8.71 6.04 -5.17
N HIS A 34 8.04 6.53 -6.20
CA HIS A 34 6.64 6.20 -6.46
C HIS A 34 6.54 4.86 -7.21
N PRO A 35 5.69 3.91 -6.76
CA PRO A 35 5.51 2.64 -7.45
C PRO A 35 5.09 2.85 -8.91
N GLY A 36 5.77 2.19 -9.86
CA GLY A 36 5.40 2.21 -11.28
C GLY A 36 5.83 3.44 -12.07
N VAL A 37 6.52 4.41 -11.46
CA VAL A 37 7.04 5.60 -12.17
C VAL A 37 8.55 5.49 -12.39
N ILE A 38 9.32 5.24 -11.33
CA ILE A 38 10.77 5.03 -11.37
C ILE A 38 11.13 3.99 -10.31
N GLY A 39 11.83 2.92 -10.70
CA GLY A 39 12.20 1.82 -9.79
C GLY A 39 11.60 0.47 -10.19
N PRO A 40 11.86 -0.59 -9.40
CA PRO A 40 11.38 -1.93 -9.71
C PRO A 40 9.84 -1.96 -9.71
N GLU A 41 9.27 -2.83 -10.55
CA GLU A 41 7.83 -2.95 -10.75
C GLU A 41 7.04 -2.99 -9.43
N PRO A 42 5.80 -2.49 -9.41
CA PRO A 42 4.91 -2.68 -8.28
C PRO A 42 4.79 -4.19 -7.97
N GLY A 43 4.91 -4.55 -6.70
CA GLY A 43 4.72 -5.93 -6.29
C GLY A 43 3.29 -6.42 -6.56
N PRO A 44 3.05 -7.74 -6.52
CA PRO A 44 1.71 -8.28 -6.68
C PRO A 44 0.74 -7.70 -5.64
N PRO A 45 -0.56 -7.63 -5.96
CA PRO A 45 -1.57 -7.08 -5.06
C PRO A 45 -1.53 -7.80 -3.70
N GLY A 46 -1.48 -7.03 -2.62
CA GLY A 46 -1.38 -7.58 -1.26
C GLY A 46 0.03 -7.70 -0.70
N VAL A 47 1.04 -7.21 -1.42
CA VAL A 47 2.43 -7.13 -0.96
C VAL A 47 2.86 -5.67 -0.84
N GLU A 48 3.49 -5.31 0.29
CA GLU A 48 4.18 -4.03 0.45
C GLU A 48 5.69 -4.23 0.34
N ARG A 49 6.42 -3.19 -0.07
CA ARG A 49 7.87 -3.14 0.08
C ARG A 49 8.23 -1.77 0.63
N LEU A 50 9.13 -1.73 1.60
CA LEU A 50 9.74 -0.47 1.99
C LEU A 50 10.68 -0.05 0.86
N ARG A 51 10.59 1.21 0.44
CA ARG A 51 11.38 1.75 -0.67
C ARG A 51 12.08 3.02 -0.20
N ALA A 52 13.33 3.18 -0.62
CA ALA A 52 14.02 4.45 -0.53
C ALA A 52 14.74 4.71 -1.86
N GLY A 53 14.75 5.96 -2.27
CA GLY A 53 15.40 6.41 -3.49
C GLY A 53 16.39 7.53 -3.20
N MET A 54 17.47 7.57 -3.98
CA MET A 54 18.42 8.66 -4.04
C MET A 54 18.54 9.13 -5.48
N ARG A 55 18.42 10.45 -5.65
CA ARG A 55 18.66 11.13 -6.91
C ARG A 55 20.10 11.64 -6.91
N ILE A 56 20.85 11.33 -7.95
CA ILE A 56 22.26 11.70 -8.10
C ILE A 56 22.30 12.88 -9.08
N ASP A 57 22.41 14.09 -8.52
CA ASP A 57 22.34 15.34 -9.29
C ASP A 57 23.68 15.69 -9.93
N ARG A 58 24.80 15.23 -9.33
CA ARG A 58 26.15 15.45 -9.85
C ARG A 58 26.96 14.15 -9.77
N LEU A 59 27.61 13.79 -10.86
CA LEU A 59 28.56 12.69 -10.90
C LEU A 59 29.96 13.26 -11.04
N PRO A 60 30.96 12.79 -10.28
CA PRO A 60 32.34 13.15 -10.52
C PRO A 60 32.74 12.77 -11.96
N PRO A 61 33.53 13.60 -12.66
CA PRO A 61 33.94 13.31 -14.03
C PRO A 61 34.71 11.98 -14.10
N GLY A 62 34.41 11.17 -15.12
CA GLY A 62 35.02 9.85 -15.31
C GLY A 62 34.46 8.72 -14.45
N THR A 63 33.41 8.97 -13.66
CA THR A 63 32.75 7.93 -12.85
C THR A 63 31.89 7.03 -13.73
N ASP A 64 32.28 5.76 -13.86
CA ASP A 64 31.40 4.72 -14.44
C ASP A 64 30.43 4.20 -13.38
N LEU A 65 29.31 4.93 -13.22
CA LEU A 65 28.28 4.61 -12.24
C LEU A 65 27.71 3.20 -12.43
N PHE A 66 27.48 2.80 -13.68
CA PHE A 66 26.83 1.54 -14.03
C PHE A 66 27.79 0.36 -13.86
N GLY A 67 29.01 0.47 -14.39
CA GLY A 67 30.02 -0.56 -14.22
C GLY A 67 30.38 -0.79 -12.76
N ALA A 68 30.61 0.29 -11.99
CA ALA A 68 30.91 0.19 -10.57
C ALA A 68 29.76 -0.43 -9.76
N ALA A 69 28.51 -0.04 -10.04
CA ALA A 69 27.34 -0.62 -9.37
C ALA A 69 27.13 -2.09 -9.75
N ALA A 70 27.20 -2.43 -11.04
CA ALA A 70 27.03 -3.80 -11.52
C ALA A 70 28.08 -4.74 -10.92
N GLU A 71 29.33 -4.30 -10.88
CA GLU A 71 30.42 -5.06 -10.29
C GLU A 71 30.24 -5.24 -8.78
N LEU A 72 29.89 -4.18 -8.05
CA LEU A 72 29.57 -4.28 -6.61
C LEU A 72 28.46 -5.30 -6.36
N TRP A 73 27.37 -5.20 -7.12
CA TRP A 73 26.19 -6.04 -6.92
C TRP A 73 26.48 -7.49 -7.25
N ARG A 74 27.21 -7.77 -8.34
CA ARG A 74 27.66 -9.12 -8.69
C ARG A 74 28.56 -9.72 -7.60
N ARG A 75 29.53 -8.96 -7.07
CA ARG A 75 30.36 -9.40 -5.93
C ARG A 75 29.55 -9.67 -4.68
N GLY A 76 28.49 -8.90 -4.45
CA GLY A 76 27.52 -9.12 -3.38
C GLY A 76 26.58 -10.31 -3.59
N GLY A 77 26.75 -11.08 -4.68
CA GLY A 77 25.91 -12.22 -5.02
C GLY A 77 24.54 -11.84 -5.61
N CYS A 78 24.37 -10.59 -6.06
CA CYS A 78 23.13 -10.18 -6.70
C CYS A 78 23.02 -10.74 -8.11
N GLN A 79 21.81 -11.13 -8.50
CA GLN A 79 21.47 -11.36 -9.90
C GLN A 79 21.24 -10.01 -10.56
N VAL A 80 22.12 -9.63 -11.49
CA VAL A 80 22.13 -8.32 -12.13
C VAL A 80 21.67 -8.43 -13.57
N THR A 81 20.67 -7.63 -13.92
CA THR A 81 20.11 -7.50 -15.27
C THR A 81 20.26 -6.07 -15.75
N GLU A 82 20.81 -5.90 -16.94
CA GLU A 82 20.89 -4.62 -17.64
C GLU A 82 19.72 -4.52 -18.62
N THR A 83 18.96 -3.44 -18.53
CA THR A 83 17.82 -3.16 -19.41
C THR A 83 17.95 -1.76 -20.00
N HIS A 84 17.31 -1.52 -21.14
CA HIS A 84 17.19 -0.19 -21.71
C HIS A 84 15.74 0.28 -21.53
N THR A 85 15.56 1.39 -20.83
CA THR A 85 14.27 2.04 -20.61
C THR A 85 14.12 3.25 -21.52
N ALA A 86 12.92 3.81 -21.62
CA ALA A 86 12.68 5.05 -22.38
C ALA A 86 13.52 6.24 -21.88
N THR A 87 13.98 6.21 -20.62
CA THR A 87 14.82 7.25 -20.01
C THR A 87 16.32 6.97 -20.14
N GLY A 88 16.72 5.81 -20.70
CA GLY A 88 18.12 5.40 -20.85
C GLY A 88 18.41 4.01 -20.26
N PRO A 89 19.69 3.62 -20.17
CA PRO A 89 20.07 2.35 -19.56
C PRO A 89 19.66 2.30 -18.10
N ALA A 90 19.24 1.11 -17.66
CA ALA A 90 18.87 0.80 -16.31
C ALA A 90 19.53 -0.50 -15.86
N LEU A 91 19.89 -0.57 -14.59
CA LEU A 91 20.52 -1.71 -13.96
C LEU A 91 19.61 -2.17 -12.83
N THR A 92 19.21 -3.44 -12.86
CA THR A 92 18.38 -4.05 -11.81
C THR A 92 19.14 -5.19 -11.17
N GLY A 93 19.25 -5.17 -9.84
CA GLY A 93 19.86 -6.23 -9.05
C GLY A 93 18.85 -6.85 -8.09
N VAL A 94 18.88 -8.17 -7.93
CA VAL A 94 18.18 -8.86 -6.84
C VAL A 94 19.22 -9.52 -5.95
N ASP A 95 19.27 -9.14 -4.68
CA ASP A 95 20.24 -9.72 -3.74
C ASP A 95 19.76 -11.06 -3.16
N PRO A 96 20.65 -11.84 -2.50
CA PRO A 96 20.29 -13.12 -1.90
C PRO A 96 19.23 -13.03 -0.80
N GLN A 97 19.04 -11.85 -0.21
CA GLN A 97 18.03 -11.60 0.83
C GLN A 97 16.68 -11.16 0.23
N GLY A 98 16.57 -10.98 -1.09
CA GLY A 98 15.35 -10.58 -1.80
C GLY A 98 15.13 -9.07 -1.91
N TYR A 99 16.13 -8.24 -1.58
CA TYR A 99 16.11 -6.81 -1.86
C TYR A 99 16.28 -6.56 -3.36
N LEU A 100 15.55 -5.57 -3.86
CA LEU A 100 15.63 -5.12 -5.25
C LEU A 100 16.39 -3.81 -5.29
N LEU A 101 17.46 -3.76 -6.07
CA LEU A 101 18.23 -2.57 -6.37
C LEU A 101 17.95 -2.17 -7.81
N HIS A 102 17.71 -0.88 -8.05
CA HIS A 102 17.41 -0.39 -9.38
C HIS A 102 18.09 0.96 -9.59
N LEU A 103 18.92 1.05 -10.61
CA LEU A 103 19.65 2.26 -10.97
C LEU A 103 19.26 2.66 -12.39
N THR A 104 18.73 3.86 -12.58
CA THR A 104 18.35 4.39 -13.90
C THR A 104 19.25 5.54 -14.30
N ALA A 105 19.64 5.56 -15.57
CA ALA A 105 20.38 6.67 -16.15
C ALA A 105 19.46 7.84 -16.43
N GLY A 106 20.03 9.05 -16.43
CA GLY A 106 19.34 10.28 -16.76
C GLY A 106 20.02 11.48 -16.09
N PRO A 107 19.69 12.72 -16.50
CA PRO A 107 19.95 13.93 -15.72
C PRO A 107 18.67 14.30 -14.95
N PRO A 108 18.46 13.78 -13.73
CA PRO A 108 19.42 13.09 -12.87
C PRO A 108 19.28 11.56 -12.84
N ALA A 109 20.37 10.88 -12.45
CA ALA A 109 20.37 9.43 -12.28
C ALA A 109 19.66 9.07 -10.97
N VAL A 110 18.98 7.93 -10.92
CA VAL A 110 18.17 7.56 -9.73
C VAL A 110 18.51 6.16 -9.29
N LEU A 111 18.88 6.01 -8.03
CA LEU A 111 19.07 4.73 -7.35
C LEU A 111 17.87 4.49 -6.43
N VAL A 112 17.15 3.39 -6.62
CA VAL A 112 16.03 2.95 -5.77
C VAL A 112 16.36 1.59 -5.20
N VAL A 113 16.21 1.43 -3.89
CA VAL A 113 16.31 0.14 -3.21
C VAL A 113 14.97 -0.19 -2.55
N ALA A 114 14.48 -1.40 -2.78
CA ALA A 114 13.25 -1.92 -2.20
C ALA A 114 13.55 -3.15 -1.33
N SER A 115 12.93 -3.20 -0.15
CA SER A 115 13.01 -4.34 0.76
C SER A 115 12.39 -5.60 0.13
N PRO A 116 12.66 -6.79 0.70
CA PRO A 116 11.88 -8.00 0.45
C PRO A 116 10.38 -7.76 0.66
N PRO A 117 9.52 -8.60 0.04
CA PRO A 117 8.07 -8.44 0.11
C PRO A 117 7.58 -8.61 1.56
N LEU A 118 6.87 -7.60 2.05
CA LEU A 118 6.19 -7.61 3.32
C LEU A 118 4.71 -7.99 3.11
N PRO A 119 4.13 -8.84 3.98
CA PRO A 119 2.69 -9.00 4.00
C PRO A 119 2.07 -7.63 4.30
N HIS A 120 1.18 -7.17 3.42
CA HIS A 120 0.57 -5.86 3.55
C HIS A 120 -0.19 -5.79 4.87
N ARG A 121 0.22 -4.91 5.79
CA ARG A 121 -0.46 -4.75 7.07
C ARG A 121 -1.88 -4.31 6.76
N ASN A 122 -2.89 -5.05 7.24
CA ASN A 122 -4.32 -4.78 7.02
C ASN A 122 -4.79 -3.50 7.74
N ARG A 123 -4.11 -2.37 7.53
CA ARG A 123 -4.50 -1.04 8.00
C ARG A 123 -5.72 -0.63 7.18
N GLY A 124 -6.91 -0.70 7.79
CA GLY A 124 -8.17 -0.31 7.16
C GLY A 124 -9.27 -1.37 7.30
N LEU A 125 -8.94 -2.67 7.19
CA LEU A 125 -9.95 -3.73 7.24
C LEU A 125 -10.60 -3.83 8.63
N GLY A 126 -9.80 -3.94 9.69
CA GLY A 126 -10.27 -3.99 11.08
C GLY A 126 -11.13 -2.79 11.50
N PRO A 127 -10.66 -1.53 11.35
CA PRO A 127 -11.49 -0.37 11.66
C PRO A 127 -12.71 -0.24 10.74
N GLY A 128 -12.63 -0.71 9.48
CA GLY A 128 -13.79 -0.83 8.60
C GLY A 128 -14.85 -1.78 9.16
N ILE A 129 -14.44 -2.99 9.57
CA ILE A 129 -15.33 -3.97 10.21
C ILE A 129 -15.97 -3.38 11.46
N ALA A 130 -15.18 -2.76 12.34
CA ALA A 130 -15.70 -2.13 13.55
C ALA A 130 -16.73 -1.02 13.23
N ALA A 131 -16.43 -0.15 12.25
CA ALA A 131 -17.37 0.87 11.80
C ALA A 131 -18.66 0.27 11.24
N GLY A 132 -18.57 -0.78 10.42
CA GLY A 132 -19.74 -1.49 9.89
C GLY A 132 -20.58 -2.13 11.00
N VAL A 133 -19.93 -2.72 12.01
CA VAL A 133 -20.60 -3.33 13.15
C VAL A 133 -21.31 -2.31 14.03
N ILE A 134 -20.73 -1.11 14.22
CA ILE A 134 -21.33 -0.04 15.02
C ILE A 134 -22.46 0.68 14.27
N LEU A 135 -22.28 0.93 12.97
CA LEU A 135 -23.26 1.67 12.15
C LEU A 135 -24.51 0.85 11.84
N GLY A 136 -24.41 -0.48 11.72
CA GLY A 136 -25.57 -1.34 11.44
C GLY A 136 -26.70 -1.22 12.49
N PRO A 137 -26.41 -1.41 13.80
CA PRO A 137 -27.38 -1.24 14.86
C PRO A 137 -27.85 0.20 15.00
N LEU A 138 -26.95 1.19 14.93
CA LEU A 138 -27.32 2.61 15.04
C LEU A 138 -28.26 3.05 13.91
N GLY A 139 -28.01 2.63 12.68
CA GLY A 139 -28.91 2.88 11.55
C GLY A 139 -30.29 2.25 11.77
N THR A 140 -30.32 1.02 12.29
CA THR A 140 -31.59 0.32 12.58
C THR A 140 -32.36 0.99 13.73
N CYS A 141 -31.67 1.40 14.80
CA CYS A 141 -32.27 2.09 15.94
C CYS A 141 -32.81 3.48 15.58
N LEU A 142 -32.04 4.27 14.81
CA LEU A 142 -32.46 5.62 14.36
C LEU A 142 -33.65 5.56 13.39
N SER A 143 -33.70 4.55 12.51
CA SER A 143 -34.86 4.31 11.65
C SER A 143 -36.10 3.90 12.44
N PHE A 144 -35.94 3.21 13.59
CA PHE A 144 -37.06 2.81 14.44
C PHE A 144 -37.62 3.99 15.25
N THR A 145 -36.74 4.83 15.83
CA THR A 145 -37.17 6.05 16.55
C THR A 145 -37.81 7.06 15.62
N GLY A 146 -37.28 7.23 14.40
CA GLY A 146 -37.89 8.13 13.40
C GLY A 146 -39.27 7.69 12.91
N ASN A 147 -39.57 6.39 12.93
CA ASN A 147 -40.92 5.88 12.61
C ASN A 147 -41.91 6.02 13.77
N LEU A 148 -41.44 6.03 15.01
CA LEU A 148 -42.29 6.22 16.19
C LEU A 148 -42.77 7.67 16.34
N ASP A 149 -41.97 8.65 15.91
CA ASP A 149 -42.35 10.07 15.92
C ASP A 149 -43.32 10.46 14.79
N THR A 150 -43.42 9.64 13.73
CA THR A 150 -44.41 9.84 12.65
C THR A 150 -45.65 9.00 12.91
N SER A 151 -46.60 9.55 13.65
CA SER A 151 -47.92 8.99 13.93
C SER A 151 -48.80 8.86 12.67
N GLY A 152 -48.46 7.94 11.78
CA GLY A 152 -49.24 7.63 10.58
C GLY A 152 -48.44 6.88 9.52
N GLY A 153 -48.51 5.54 9.55
CA GLY A 153 -48.07 4.69 8.44
C GLY A 153 -46.57 4.71 8.18
N GLY A 154 -45.78 4.23 9.14
CA GLY A 154 -44.33 4.03 8.96
C GLY A 154 -44.07 3.12 7.77
N SER A 155 -43.51 3.68 6.70
CA SER A 155 -43.22 2.92 5.49
C SER A 155 -42.04 1.97 5.79
N PRO A 156 -42.18 0.64 5.60
CA PRO A 156 -41.11 -0.32 5.89
C PRO A 156 -39.82 0.03 5.14
N LEU A 157 -39.91 0.79 4.05
CA LEU A 157 -38.81 1.33 3.27
C LEU A 157 -37.83 2.21 4.07
N ALA A 158 -38.28 2.95 5.10
CA ALA A 158 -37.41 3.79 5.92
C ALA A 158 -36.44 2.97 6.81
N VAL A 159 -36.85 1.75 7.18
CA VAL A 159 -36.00 0.78 7.90
C VAL A 159 -34.95 0.17 6.99
N TRP A 160 -35.19 0.15 5.67
CA TRP A 160 -34.24 -0.38 4.68
C TRP A 160 -33.34 0.68 4.06
N LEU A 161 -33.57 1.98 4.32
CA LEU A 161 -32.86 3.08 3.66
C LEU A 161 -31.37 3.20 4.06
N TRP A 162 -30.98 2.66 5.22
CA TRP A 162 -29.57 2.66 5.66
C TRP A 162 -28.72 1.69 4.84
N LEU A 163 -29.32 0.61 4.32
CA LEU A 163 -28.64 -0.42 3.53
C LEU A 163 -28.08 0.10 2.20
N PRO A 164 -28.86 0.79 1.33
CA PRO A 164 -28.31 1.41 0.12
C PRO A 164 -27.31 2.51 0.45
N PHE A 165 -27.47 3.23 1.57
CA PHE A 165 -26.48 4.23 2.00
C PHE A 165 -25.14 3.60 2.38
N LEU A 166 -25.16 2.48 3.12
CA LEU A 166 -23.96 1.74 3.52
C LEU A 166 -23.30 1.06 2.31
N LEU A 167 -24.10 0.55 1.36
CA LEU A 167 -23.61 0.04 0.06
C LEU A 167 -22.99 1.15 -0.78
N LEU A 168 -23.60 2.34 -0.83
CA LEU A 168 -23.09 3.48 -1.59
C LEU A 168 -21.76 3.98 -1.00
N ILE A 169 -21.68 4.15 0.32
CA ILE A 169 -20.46 4.58 1.01
C ILE A 169 -19.38 3.51 0.90
N GLY A 170 -19.69 2.25 1.20
CA GLY A 170 -18.76 1.14 1.07
C GLY A 170 -18.26 0.98 -0.37
N GLY A 171 -19.15 1.09 -1.35
CA GLY A 171 -18.85 1.09 -2.78
C GLY A 171 -17.95 2.23 -3.21
N LEU A 172 -18.24 3.46 -2.77
CA LEU A 172 -17.41 4.63 -3.07
C LEU A 172 -15.99 4.49 -2.46
N LEU A 173 -15.91 3.95 -1.25
CA LEU A 173 -14.65 3.65 -0.57
C LEU A 173 -13.86 2.54 -1.27
N LEU A 174 -14.52 1.63 -2.00
CA LEU A 174 -13.88 0.62 -2.84
C LEU A 174 -13.26 1.19 -4.13
N ILE A 175 -13.57 2.42 -4.53
CA ILE A 175 -12.99 2.99 -5.75
C ILE A 175 -11.53 3.36 -5.52
N ARG A 176 -11.21 4.07 -4.42
CA ARG A 176 -9.85 4.55 -4.13
C ARG A 176 -8.98 3.49 -3.47
N PRO A 177 -7.74 3.24 -3.97
CA PRO A 177 -6.83 2.24 -3.39
C PRO A 177 -6.57 2.43 -1.90
N ALA A 178 -6.48 3.68 -1.44
CA ALA A 178 -6.23 4.04 -0.05
C ALA A 178 -7.38 3.66 0.90
N THR A 179 -8.63 3.64 0.42
CA THR A 179 -9.83 3.39 1.24
C THR A 179 -10.47 2.03 0.99
N ARG A 180 -10.03 1.29 -0.03
CA ARG A 180 -10.61 0.01 -0.47
C ARG A 180 -10.82 -0.98 0.66
N ARG A 181 -9.81 -1.17 1.51
CA ARG A 181 -9.89 -2.14 2.61
C ARG A 181 -10.81 -1.68 3.73
N PHE A 182 -10.88 -0.38 3.98
CA PHE A 182 -11.85 0.19 4.92
C PHE A 182 -13.28 0.01 4.39
N GLY A 183 -13.52 0.31 3.10
CA GLY A 183 -14.81 0.05 2.44
C GLY A 183 -15.20 -1.43 2.47
N ALA A 184 -14.29 -2.34 2.13
CA ALA A 184 -14.51 -3.78 2.24
C ALA A 184 -14.84 -4.21 3.67
N GLY A 185 -14.08 -3.70 4.65
CA GLY A 185 -14.34 -3.97 6.07
C GLY A 185 -15.71 -3.45 6.51
N LEU A 186 -16.09 -2.24 6.10
CA LEU A 186 -17.38 -1.62 6.40
C LEU A 186 -18.54 -2.50 5.91
N LEU A 187 -18.44 -3.00 4.68
CA LEU A 187 -19.46 -3.87 4.10
C LEU A 187 -19.53 -5.22 4.80
N ILE A 188 -18.37 -5.83 5.12
CA ILE A 188 -18.33 -7.09 5.87
C ILE A 188 -18.94 -6.92 7.26
N GLY A 189 -18.55 -5.88 7.99
CA GLY A 189 -19.08 -5.59 9.32
C GLY A 189 -20.58 -5.34 9.30
N GLY A 190 -21.06 -4.53 8.34
CA GLY A 190 -22.50 -4.27 8.16
C GLY A 190 -23.30 -5.54 7.82
N ALA A 191 -22.75 -6.41 6.96
CA ALA A 191 -23.40 -7.67 6.59
C ALA A 191 -23.49 -8.64 7.78
N VAL A 192 -22.41 -8.79 8.57
CA VAL A 192 -22.41 -9.63 9.78
C VAL A 192 -23.46 -9.13 10.76
N THR A 193 -23.52 -7.84 11.03
CA THR A 193 -24.54 -7.28 11.93
C THR A 193 -25.95 -7.52 11.39
N GLY A 194 -26.19 -7.33 10.10
CA GLY A 194 -27.50 -7.59 9.48
C GLY A 194 -27.94 -9.05 9.64
N ILE A 195 -27.02 -10.01 9.44
CA ILE A 195 -27.30 -11.44 9.61
C ILE A 195 -27.63 -11.75 11.08
N VAL A 196 -26.82 -11.25 12.03
CA VAL A 196 -27.03 -11.48 13.46
C VAL A 196 -28.36 -10.89 13.93
N LEU A 197 -28.66 -9.64 13.54
CA LEU A 197 -29.88 -8.96 13.94
C LEU A 197 -31.14 -9.63 13.34
N SER A 198 -31.06 -10.05 12.08
CA SER A 198 -32.13 -10.82 11.43
C SER A 198 -32.38 -12.14 12.19
N GLY A 199 -31.32 -12.86 12.55
CA GLY A 199 -31.43 -14.09 13.34
C GLY A 199 -32.08 -13.86 14.71
N ILE A 200 -31.71 -12.80 15.42
CA ILE A 200 -32.33 -12.43 16.71
C ILE A 200 -33.82 -12.12 16.51
N CYS A 201 -34.18 -11.26 15.55
CA CYS A 201 -35.58 -10.93 15.29
C CYS A 201 -36.41 -12.16 14.88
N SER A 202 -35.87 -13.03 14.03
CA SER A 202 -36.54 -14.29 13.66
C SER A 202 -36.74 -15.21 14.87
N SER A 203 -35.76 -15.29 15.77
CA SER A 203 -35.89 -16.12 16.99
C SER A 203 -36.95 -15.60 17.97
N MET A 204 -37.15 -14.28 18.03
CA MET A 204 -38.16 -13.65 18.89
C MET A 204 -39.59 -13.75 18.34
N MET A 205 -39.76 -13.90 17.02
CA MET A 205 -41.09 -14.08 16.40
C MET A 205 -41.61 -15.53 16.47
N ILE A 206 -40.76 -16.49 16.81
CA ILE A 206 -41.09 -17.92 16.90
C ILE A 206 -41.37 -18.35 18.35
N ALA A 207 -41.06 -17.51 19.34
CA ALA A 207 -41.34 -17.71 20.76
C ALA A 207 -42.63 -17.03 21.19
#